data_AF-A0A817UVQ4-F1
#
_entry.id   AF-A0A817UVQ4-F1
#
_cell.length_a   1.000
_cell.length_b   1.000
_cell.length_c   1.000
_cell.angle_alpha   90.00
_cell.angle_beta   90.00
_cell.angle_gamma   90.00
#
_symmetry.space_group_name_H-M   'P 1'
#
loop_
_entity.id
_entity.type
_entity.pdbx_description
1 polymer ?
#
loop_
_entity_poly.entity_id
_entity_poly.type
_entity_poly.pdbx_seq_one_letter_code
_entity_poly.pdbx_strand_id
1 'polypeptide(L)'
;MLEHGGNKILPVIPQLIVPIKNALNTRNHKVICTTLKILQQLVMSADMIGEALVPYYRQILPIFNLFKNWNSNLGDGIEYGQQRRENIGDLINETLEAFERHGGEDAFINIKYMIPTYESVMLN
;
A
#
# COMPACT_ATOMS: atom_id res chain seq x y z
N MET A 1 12.21 8.96 11.22
CA MET A 1 11.07 8.93 12.17
C MET A 1 10.45 7.53 12.26
N LEU A 2 10.05 6.91 11.14
CA LEU A 2 9.49 5.54 11.17
C LEU A 2 10.50 4.49 11.64
N GLU A 3 11.76 4.57 11.18
CA GLU A 3 12.83 3.64 11.60
C GLU A 3 13.21 3.71 13.09
N HIS A 4 12.78 4.76 13.82
CA HIS A 4 13.14 4.98 15.22
C HIS A 4 11.91 5.15 16.13
N GLY A 5 10.70 4.97 15.59
CA GLY A 5 9.46 5.23 16.31
C GLY A 5 9.02 4.07 17.22
N GLY A 6 9.38 2.83 16.88
CA GLY A 6 9.04 1.62 17.64
C GLY A 6 7.58 1.60 18.11
N ASN A 7 7.37 1.31 19.39
CA ASN A 7 6.05 1.20 20.01
C ASN A 7 5.23 2.51 20.04
N LYS A 8 5.82 3.66 19.68
CA LYS A 8 5.11 4.96 19.64
C LYS A 8 4.32 5.17 18.34
N ILE A 9 4.52 4.32 17.34
CA ILE A 9 3.83 4.43 16.03
C ILE A 9 2.39 3.88 16.12
N LEU A 10 2.17 2.82 16.89
CA LEU A 10 0.87 2.14 16.97
C LEU A 10 -0.30 3.06 17.42
N PRO A 11 -0.14 3.92 18.44
CA PRO A 11 -1.22 4.83 18.87
C PRO A 11 -1.59 5.92 17.84
N VAL A 12 -0.70 6.20 16.88
CA VAL A 12 -0.94 7.26 15.88
C VAL A 12 -1.52 6.75 14.57
N ILE A 13 -1.60 5.42 14.36
CA ILE A 13 -2.17 4.80 13.14
C ILE A 13 -3.53 5.40 12.74
N PRO A 14 -4.52 5.58 13.64
CA PRO A 14 -5.82 6.14 13.27
C PRO A 14 -5.73 7.57 12.70
N GLN A 15 -4.75 8.35 13.16
CA GLN A 15 -4.54 9.73 12.73
C GLN A 15 -3.87 9.82 11.36
N LEU A 16 -3.16 8.77 10.93
CA LEU A 16 -2.49 8.70 9.63
C LEU A 16 -3.44 8.36 8.49
N ILE A 17 -4.59 7.73 8.78
CA ILE A 17 -5.52 7.22 7.75
C ILE A 17 -6.05 8.33 6.84
N VAL A 18 -6.50 9.45 7.40
CA VAL A 18 -7.05 10.57 6.61
C VAL A 18 -5.96 11.23 5.74
N PRO A 19 -4.78 11.60 6.26
CA PRO A 19 -3.67 12.09 5.44
C PRO A 19 -3.27 11.14 4.30
N ILE A 20 -3.15 9.83 4.57
CA ILE A 20 -2.82 8.82 3.56
C ILE A 20 -3.88 8.80 2.46
N LYS A 21 -5.16 8.75 2.84
CA LYS A 21 -6.28 8.78 1.91
C LYS A 21 -6.26 10.04 1.04
N ASN A 22 -5.99 11.20 1.63
CA ASN A 22 -5.92 12.47 0.90
C ASN A 22 -4.74 12.49 -0.08
N ALA A 23 -3.57 11.99 0.33
CA ALA A 23 -2.39 11.92 -0.53
C ALA A 23 -2.64 11.02 -1.75
N LEU A 24 -3.23 9.85 -1.56
CA LEU A 24 -3.59 8.93 -2.64
C LEU A 24 -4.66 9.53 -3.58
N ASN A 25 -5.59 10.32 -3.06
CA ASN A 25 -6.63 11.00 -3.86
C ASN A 25 -6.12 12.18 -4.68
N THR A 26 -4.88 12.66 -4.48
CA THR A 26 -4.32 13.77 -5.28
C THR A 26 -4.20 13.44 -6.76
N ARG A 27 -4.22 12.15 -7.14
CA ARG A 27 -3.95 11.66 -8.51
C ARG A 27 -2.60 12.11 -9.08
N ASN A 28 -1.72 12.65 -8.23
CA ASN A 28 -0.38 13.03 -8.63
C ASN A 28 0.52 11.80 -8.55
N HIS A 29 1.09 11.41 -9.70
CA HIS A 29 1.91 10.22 -9.84
C HIS A 29 3.00 10.10 -8.76
N LYS A 30 3.81 11.16 -8.59
CA LYS A 30 4.90 11.17 -7.61
C LYS A 30 4.40 11.05 -6.17
N VAL A 31 3.29 11.72 -5.85
CA VAL A 31 2.69 11.66 -4.51
C VAL A 31 2.16 10.26 -4.22
N ILE A 32 1.50 9.62 -5.18
CA ILE A 32 1.01 8.24 -5.04
C ILE A 32 2.18 7.28 -4.80
N CYS A 33 3.19 7.30 -5.68
CA CYS A 33 4.36 6.43 -5.53
C CYS A 33 5.05 6.62 -4.17
N THR A 34 5.21 7.87 -3.73
CA THR A 34 5.82 8.18 -2.42
C THR A 34 4.95 7.66 -1.28
N THR A 35 3.63 7.83 -1.37
CA THR A 35 2.69 7.36 -0.34
C THR A 35 2.69 5.84 -0.22
N LEU A 36 2.70 5.12 -1.35
CA LEU A 36 2.81 3.65 -1.37
C LEU A 36 4.12 3.17 -0.73
N LYS A 37 5.25 3.79 -1.07
CA LYS A 37 6.56 3.46 -0.47
C LYS A 37 6.56 3.72 1.05
N ILE A 38 5.94 4.81 1.50
CA ILE A 38 5.78 5.11 2.94
C ILE A 38 4.91 4.05 3.62
N LEU A 39 3.82 3.60 2.99
CA LEU A 39 2.96 2.54 3.51
C LEU A 39 3.71 1.21 3.66
N GLN A 40 4.51 0.82 2.66
CA GLN A 40 5.38 -0.36 2.73
C GLN A 40 6.34 -0.25 3.93
N GLN A 41 7.05 0.89 4.07
CA GLN A 41 7.96 1.10 5.19
C GLN A 41 7.23 1.11 6.54
N LEU A 42 6.01 1.67 6.61
CA LEU A 42 5.22 1.74 7.84
C LEU A 42 4.90 0.33 8.37
N VAL A 43 4.36 -0.55 7.53
CA VAL A 43 4.00 -1.93 7.97
C VAL A 43 5.21 -2.78 8.34
N MET A 44 6.38 -2.46 7.78
CA MET A 44 7.65 -3.13 8.09
C MET A 44 8.37 -2.52 9.30
N SER A 45 7.92 -1.39 9.84
CA SER A 45 8.69 -0.61 10.82
C SER A 45 8.58 -1.08 12.27
N ALA A 46 7.50 -1.77 12.65
CA ALA A 46 7.36 -2.36 13.98
C ALA A 46 6.30 -3.48 13.98
N ASP A 47 6.41 -4.36 14.97
CA ASP A 47 5.46 -5.44 15.21
C ASP A 47 4.05 -4.89 15.44
N MET A 48 3.03 -5.64 15.00
CA MET A 48 1.60 -5.32 15.11
C MET A 48 1.11 -4.09 14.31
N ILE A 49 1.97 -3.34 13.62
CA ILE A 49 1.51 -2.19 12.80
C ILE A 49 0.59 -2.66 11.66
N GLY A 50 0.95 -3.75 10.98
CA GLY A 50 0.13 -4.28 9.90
C GLY A 50 -1.23 -4.73 10.39
N GLU A 51 -1.30 -5.46 11.51
CA GLU A 51 -2.56 -5.84 12.16
C GLU A 51 -3.41 -4.63 12.55
N ALA A 52 -2.79 -3.59 13.11
CA ALA A 52 -3.48 -2.34 13.46
C ALA A 52 -4.04 -1.59 12.24
N LEU A 53 -3.54 -1.85 11.03
CA LEU A 53 -4.03 -1.25 9.78
C LEU A 53 -5.23 -1.99 9.18
N VAL A 54 -5.45 -3.27 9.50
CA VAL A 54 -6.53 -4.09 8.93
C VAL A 54 -7.92 -3.44 9.07
N PRO A 55 -8.32 -2.86 10.23
CA PRO A 55 -9.62 -2.19 10.36
C PRO A 55 -9.82 -1.01 9.40
N TYR A 56 -8.72 -0.45 8.88
CA TYR A 56 -8.72 0.72 8.01
C TYR A 56 -8.59 0.40 6.52
N TYR A 57 -8.42 -0.88 6.14
CA TYR A 57 -8.35 -1.30 4.75
C TYR A 57 -9.54 -0.84 3.91
N ARG A 58 -10.75 -0.82 4.49
CA ARG A 58 -11.95 -0.30 3.81
C ARG A 58 -11.85 1.17 3.39
N GLN A 59 -11.02 1.96 4.06
CA GLN A 59 -10.82 3.38 3.75
C GLN A 59 -9.68 3.63 2.76
N ILE A 60 -8.65 2.78 2.78
CA ILE A 60 -7.41 2.97 2.00
C ILE A 60 -7.49 2.22 0.66
N LEU A 61 -7.88 0.95 0.68
CA LEU A 61 -7.81 0.04 -0.48
C LEU A 61 -8.72 0.40 -1.67
N PRO A 62 -9.89 1.07 -1.52
CA PRO A 62 -10.68 1.48 -2.69
C PRO A 62 -9.90 2.33 -3.70
N ILE A 63 -8.94 3.13 -3.22
CA ILE A 63 -8.14 3.99 -4.10
C ILE A 63 -7.13 3.14 -4.90
N PHE A 64 -6.67 2.00 -4.37
CA PHE A 64 -5.75 1.12 -5.08
C PHE A 64 -6.43 0.52 -6.32
N ASN A 65 -7.72 0.17 -6.23
CA ASN A 65 -8.48 -0.33 -7.39
C ASN A 65 -8.55 0.67 -8.55
N LEU A 66 -8.56 1.98 -8.27
CA LEU A 66 -8.56 3.01 -9.32
C LEU A 66 -7.25 3.05 -10.10
N PHE A 67 -6.14 2.69 -9.46
CA PHE A 67 -4.80 2.78 -10.02
C PHE A 67 -4.17 1.43 -10.35
N LYS A 68 -4.81 0.31 -9.99
CA LYS A 68 -4.31 -1.04 -10.29
C LYS A 68 -4.11 -1.29 -11.79
N ASN A 69 -4.88 -0.59 -12.62
CA ASN A 69 -4.77 -0.64 -14.09
C ASN A 69 -4.04 0.58 -14.70
N TRP A 70 -3.47 1.46 -13.88
CA TRP A 70 -2.53 2.50 -14.35
C TRP A 70 -1.17 1.86 -14.63
N ASN A 71 -1.15 0.98 -15.62
CA ASN A 71 0.08 0.74 -16.36
C ASN A 71 0.28 1.97 -17.25
N SER A 72 1.47 2.56 -17.16
CA SER A 72 1.94 3.53 -18.14
C SER A 72 1.97 2.83 -19.50
N ASN A 73 0.84 2.82 -20.21
CA ASN A 73 0.77 2.38 -21.60
C ASN A 73 1.54 3.39 -22.45
N LEU A 74 2.87 3.27 -22.47
CA LEU A 74 3.76 4.13 -23.24
C LEU A 74 3.89 3.70 -24.71
N GLY A 75 3.11 2.71 -25.18
CA GLY A 75 3.26 2.15 -26.52
C GLY A 75 4.66 1.54 -26.73
N ASP A 76 5.25 1.73 -27.90
CA ASP A 76 6.62 1.28 -28.26
C ASP A 76 7.76 2.04 -27.55
N GLY A 77 7.44 2.92 -26.59
CA GLY A 77 8.43 3.63 -25.79
C GLY A 77 9.01 2.74 -24.69
N ILE A 78 10.31 2.44 -24.75
CA ILE A 78 11.04 1.75 -23.69
C ILE A 78 10.88 2.52 -22.36
N GLU A 79 10.36 1.86 -21.34
CA GLU A 79 10.18 2.40 -19.98
C GLU A 79 11.55 2.66 -19.31
N TYR A 80 12.13 3.85 -19.50
CA TYR A 80 13.35 4.27 -18.78
C TYR A 80 13.13 4.49 -17.27
N GLY A 81 11.88 4.40 -16.78
CA GLY A 81 11.48 4.62 -15.38
C GLY A 81 11.61 3.41 -14.45
N GLN A 82 11.85 2.20 -14.97
CA GLN A 82 12.00 0.98 -14.15
C GLN A 82 13.10 1.12 -13.08
N GLN A 83 14.18 1.86 -13.39
CA GLN A 83 15.26 2.11 -12.44
C GLN A 83 14.85 2.98 -11.23
N ARG A 84 13.73 3.72 -11.32
CA ARG A 84 13.24 4.63 -10.25
C ARG A 84 12.08 4.07 -9.44
N ARG A 85 11.60 2.86 -9.77
CA ARG A 85 10.48 2.19 -9.09
C ARG A 85 9.25 3.12 -9.05
N GLU A 86 8.83 3.57 -10.24
CA GLU A 86 7.73 4.53 -10.42
C GLU A 86 6.48 3.91 -11.09
N ASN A 87 6.50 2.61 -11.44
CA ASN A 87 5.28 1.93 -11.90
C ASN A 87 4.30 1.78 -10.72
N ILE A 88 3.14 2.43 -10.82
CA ILE A 88 2.14 2.43 -9.75
C ILE A 88 1.49 1.05 -9.58
N GLY A 89 1.25 0.32 -10.68
CA GLY A 89 0.68 -1.03 -10.62
C GLY A 89 1.55 -1.98 -9.82
N ASP A 90 2.86 -1.98 -10.10
CA ASP A 90 3.84 -2.79 -9.35
C ASP A 90 3.90 -2.37 -7.88
N LEU A 91 4.00 -1.06 -7.60
CA LEU A 91 4.00 -0.56 -6.22
C LEU A 91 2.73 -0.93 -5.46
N ILE A 92 1.57 -0.94 -6.11
CA ILE A 92 0.31 -1.37 -5.50
C ILE A 92 0.38 -2.85 -5.13
N ASN A 93 0.82 -3.72 -6.05
CA ASN A 93 0.94 -5.15 -5.78
C ASN A 93 1.91 -5.40 -4.63
N GLU A 94 3.12 -4.82 -4.67
CA GLU A 94 4.09 -4.91 -3.58
C GLU A 94 3.53 -4.43 -2.23
N THR A 95 2.72 -3.36 -2.24
CA THR A 95 2.11 -2.83 -1.01
C THR A 95 1.02 -3.78 -0.47
N LEU A 96 0.21 -4.37 -1.35
CA LEU A 96 -0.80 -5.36 -0.95
C LEU A 96 -0.16 -6.62 -0.37
N GLU A 97 0.95 -7.07 -0.95
CA GLU A 97 1.71 -8.18 -0.40
C GLU A 97 2.30 -7.85 0.97
N ALA A 98 2.84 -6.64 1.16
CA ALA A 98 3.35 -6.21 2.46
C ALA A 98 2.22 -6.16 3.51
N PHE A 99 1.02 -5.72 3.10
CA PHE A 99 -0.17 -5.69 3.95
C PHE A 99 -0.65 -7.09 4.33
N GLU A 100 -0.62 -8.05 3.41
CA GLU A 100 -0.92 -9.45 3.70
C GLU A 100 0.13 -10.06 4.64
N ARG A 101 1.42 -9.87 4.33
CA ARG A 101 2.54 -10.45 5.09
C ARG A 101 2.60 -9.97 6.54
N HIS A 102 2.22 -8.72 6.80
CA HIS A 102 2.34 -8.10 8.13
C HIS A 102 0.99 -7.89 8.83
N GLY A 103 -0.13 -8.19 8.17
CA GLY A 103 -1.47 -7.89 8.66
C GLY A 103 -2.14 -8.97 9.52
N GLY A 104 -1.46 -10.10 9.75
CA GLY A 104 -2.02 -11.23 10.50
C GLY A 104 -3.05 -12.05 9.72
N GLU A 105 -3.72 -12.97 10.41
CA GLU A 105 -4.61 -13.99 9.81
C GLU A 105 -5.78 -13.38 9.00
N ASP A 106 -6.32 -12.25 9.47
CA ASP A 106 -7.47 -11.58 8.84
C ASP A 106 -7.09 -10.64 7.69
N ALA A 107 -5.80 -10.46 7.39
CA ALA A 107 -5.36 -9.50 6.38
C ALA A 107 -5.88 -9.87 4.99
N PHE A 108 -5.69 -11.14 4.58
CA PHE A 108 -6.06 -11.59 3.24
C PHE A 108 -7.55 -11.46 2.97
N ILE A 109 -8.42 -11.89 3.90
CA ILE A 109 -9.88 -11.81 3.71
C ILE A 109 -10.35 -10.35 3.56
N ASN A 110 -9.77 -9.43 4.34
CA ASN A 110 -10.09 -8.00 4.24
C ASN A 110 -9.57 -7.39 2.93
N ILE A 111 -8.35 -7.75 2.48
CA ILE A 111 -7.80 -7.32 1.19
C ILE A 111 -8.67 -7.85 0.05
N LYS A 112 -8.99 -9.15 0.04
CA LYS A 112 -9.79 -9.82 -1.01
C LYS A 112 -11.20 -9.25 -1.11
N TYR A 113 -11.81 -8.88 0.02
CA TYR A 113 -13.11 -8.22 0.04
C TYR A 113 -13.08 -6.85 -0.65
N MET A 114 -11.99 -6.09 -0.49
CA MET A 114 -11.83 -4.78 -1.11
C MET A 114 -11.31 -4.83 -2.54
N ILE A 115 -10.46 -5.82 -2.85
CA ILE A 115 -9.78 -6.00 -4.13
C ILE A 115 -9.98 -7.46 -4.57
N PRO A 116 -11.12 -7.80 -5.21
CA PRO A 116 -11.44 -9.17 -5.60
C PRO A 116 -10.41 -9.81 -6.54
N THR A 117 -9.67 -9.00 -7.29
CA THR A 117 -8.60 -9.43 -8.23
C THR A 117 -7.24 -9.63 -7.56
N TYR A 118 -7.12 -9.48 -6.23
CA TYR A 118 -5.88 -9.80 -5.52
C TYR A 118 -5.78 -11.31 -5.29
N GLU A 119 -4.60 -11.87 -5.48
CA GLU A 119 -4.29 -13.28 -5.22
C GLU A 119 -3.27 -13.35 -4.09
N SER A 120 -3.45 -14.30 -3.16
CA SER A 120 -2.59 -14.43 -1.99
C SER A 120 -1.18 -14.83 -2.41
N VAL A 121 -0.18 -14.22 -1.79
CA VAL A 121 1.22 -14.63 -1.95
C VAL A 121 1.70 -15.60 -0.86
N MET A 122 0.88 -15.88 0.15
CA MET A 122 1.21 -16.79 1.25
C MET A 122 0.64 -18.20 1.09
N LEU A 123 -0.39 -18.37 0.27
CA LEU A 123 -1.10 -19.64 0.08
C LEU A 123 -0.53 -20.53 -1.04
N ASN A 124 0.71 -20.27 -1.48
CA ASN A 124 1.42 -21.01 -2.54
C ASN A 124 2.50 -21.93 -2.00
#